data_AF-A0A248JQH1-F1
#
_entry.id   AF-A0A248JQH1-F1
#
_cell.length_a   1.000
_cell.length_b   1.000
_cell.length_c   1.000
_cell.angle_alpha   90.00
_cell.angle_beta   90.00
_cell.angle_gamma   90.00
#
_symmetry.space_group_name_H-M   'P 1'
#
loop_
_entity.id
_entity.type
_entity.pdbx_description
1 polymer ?
#
loop_
_entity_poly.entity_id
_entity_poly.type
_entity_poly.pdbx_seq_one_letter_code
_entity_poly.pdbx_strand_id
1 'polypeptide(L)'
;MSKRLAYPTPEEDADIQAAAADDPDTIPDLDEALATGQVRRVGRPKSAIVKQAVSIRLDQDILDHYRGTGAGWQTRLNEDLRRLLKDSAA
;
A
#
# COMPACT_ATOMS: atom_id res chain seq x y z
N MET A 1 26.19 5.14 4.15
CA MET A 1 26.63 4.09 5.10
C MET A 1 25.63 2.94 5.01
N SER A 2 25.96 1.88 4.29
CA SER A 2 25.04 0.73 4.14
C SER A 2 25.11 -0.12 5.40
N LYS A 3 24.00 -0.16 6.16
CA LYS A 3 23.89 -1.03 7.33
C LYS A 3 23.76 -2.47 6.81
N ARG A 4 24.78 -3.30 7.03
CA ARG A 4 24.69 -4.74 6.76
C ARG A 4 23.61 -5.32 7.67
N LEU A 5 22.57 -5.89 7.08
CA LEU A 5 21.57 -6.67 7.81
C LEU A 5 22.24 -8.00 8.18
N ALA A 6 22.55 -8.21 9.46
CA ALA A 6 23.00 -9.50 9.96
C ALA A 6 21.77 -10.40 10.09
N TYR A 7 21.75 -11.50 9.36
CA TYR A 7 20.72 -12.53 9.52
C TYR A 7 21.15 -13.46 10.66
N PRO A 8 20.23 -13.92 11.52
CA PRO A 8 20.57 -14.86 12.59
C PRO A 8 21.17 -16.15 12.00
N THR A 9 22.07 -16.77 12.76
CA THR A 9 22.51 -18.13 12.45
C THR A 9 21.38 -19.13 12.71
N PRO A 10 21.43 -20.35 12.14
CA PRO A 10 20.40 -21.36 12.38
C PRO A 10 20.23 -21.74 13.86
N GLU A 11 21.29 -21.65 14.65
CA GLU A 11 21.27 -21.89 16.10
C GLU A 11 20.53 -20.75 16.82
N GLU A 12 20.86 -19.49 16.50
CA GLU A 12 20.15 -18.32 17.03
C GLU A 12 18.67 -18.28 16.60
N ASP A 13 18.36 -18.67 15.36
CA ASP A 13 16.96 -18.81 14.91
C ASP A 13 16.20 -19.87 15.71
N ALA A 14 16.85 -21.00 16.04
CA ALA A 14 16.25 -22.05 16.86
C ALA A 14 15.99 -21.57 18.29
N ASP A 15 16.92 -20.82 18.89
CA ASP A 15 16.75 -20.22 20.21
C ASP A 15 15.62 -19.18 20.24
N ILE A 16 15.54 -18.33 19.21
CA ILE A 16 14.44 -17.36 19.05
C ILE A 16 13.10 -18.09 18.93
N GLN A 17 13.05 -19.18 18.16
CA GLN A 17 11.82 -19.96 17.97
C GLN A 17 11.40 -20.69 19.26
N ALA A 18 12.34 -21.25 20.01
CA ALA A 18 12.07 -21.87 21.30
C ALA A 18 11.53 -20.84 22.31
N ALA A 19 12.17 -19.66 22.39
CA ALA A 19 11.72 -18.58 23.26
C ALA A 19 10.31 -18.08 22.87
N ALA A 20 10.00 -17.97 21.58
CA ALA A 20 8.67 -17.59 21.11
C ALA A 20 7.61 -18.66 21.42
N ALA A 21 7.96 -19.95 21.36
CA ALA A 21 7.04 -21.04 21.66
C ALA A 21 6.69 -21.13 23.16
N ASP A 22 7.62 -20.74 24.04
CA ASP A 22 7.41 -20.71 25.50
C ASP A 22 6.63 -19.47 25.98
N ASP A 23 6.49 -18.43 25.14
CA ASP A 23 5.78 -17.20 25.48
C ASP A 23 4.25 -17.37 25.30
N PRO A 24 3.44 -17.24 26.38
CA PRO A 24 1.98 -17.36 26.33
C PRO A 24 1.29 -16.24 25.53
N ASP A 25 1.95 -15.11 25.30
CA ASP A 25 1.43 -13.99 24.49
C ASP A 25 1.79 -14.15 22.99
N THR A 26 2.61 -15.13 22.63
CA THR A 26 2.88 -15.45 21.23
C THR A 26 1.59 -15.92 20.57
N ILE A 27 1.32 -15.37 19.39
CA ILE A 27 0.22 -15.79 18.53
C ILE A 27 0.82 -16.70 17.46
N PRO A 28 0.77 -18.03 17.64
CA PRO A 28 1.21 -18.96 16.62
C PRO A 28 0.20 -18.90 15.48
N ASP A 29 0.69 -18.62 14.28
CA ASP A 29 -0.11 -18.44 13.06
C ASP A 29 -0.99 -17.18 13.03
N LEU A 30 -0.42 -16.12 12.45
CA LEU A 30 -1.10 -14.85 12.23
C LEU A 30 -2.32 -14.99 11.31
N ASP A 31 -2.30 -15.91 10.34
CA ASP A 31 -3.40 -16.07 9.40
C ASP A 31 -4.59 -16.77 10.07
N GLU A 32 -4.33 -17.77 10.92
CA GLU A 32 -5.38 -18.39 11.75
C GLU A 32 -5.96 -17.39 12.75
N ALA A 33 -5.13 -16.62 13.45
CA ALA A 33 -5.59 -15.61 14.41
C ALA A 33 -6.41 -14.48 13.76
N LEU A 34 -6.13 -14.15 12.50
CA LEU A 34 -6.95 -13.22 11.70
C LEU A 34 -8.27 -13.86 11.26
N ALA A 35 -8.28 -15.15 10.94
CA ALA A 35 -9.48 -15.88 10.52
C ALA A 35 -10.45 -16.12 11.69
N THR A 36 -9.94 -16.42 12.88
CA THR A 36 -10.72 -16.60 14.11
C THR A 36 -11.13 -15.27 14.77
N GLY A 37 -10.51 -14.16 14.32
CA GLY A 37 -10.77 -12.82 14.85
C GLY A 37 -10.08 -12.51 16.18
N GLN A 38 -9.15 -13.37 16.63
CA GLN A 38 -8.29 -13.17 17.79
C GLN A 38 -7.42 -11.91 17.63
N VAL A 39 -7.05 -11.57 16.38
CA VAL A 39 -6.41 -10.29 16.05
C VAL A 39 -7.12 -9.60 14.89
N ARG A 40 -6.97 -8.27 14.82
CA ARG A 40 -7.52 -7.45 13.73
C ARG A 40 -6.39 -6.77 12.99
N ARG A 41 -6.46 -6.74 11.65
CA ARG A 41 -5.56 -5.91 10.85
C ARG A 41 -5.75 -4.45 11.22
N VAL A 42 -4.73 -3.87 11.85
CA VAL A 42 -4.67 -2.44 12.15
C VAL A 42 -4.23 -1.70 10.88
N GLY A 43 -5.07 -0.81 10.36
CA GLY A 43 -4.77 -0.03 9.16
C GLY A 43 -6.03 0.42 8.42
N ARG A 44 -5.86 1.31 7.43
CA ARG A 44 -6.96 1.70 6.54
C ARG A 44 -7.43 0.45 5.77
N PRO A 45 -8.74 0.12 5.75
CA PRO A 45 -9.24 -0.97 4.93
C PRO A 45 -8.82 -0.76 3.48
N LYS A 46 -8.36 -1.83 2.83
CA LYS A 46 -8.02 -1.79 1.40
C LYS A 46 -9.26 -1.34 0.63
N SER A 47 -9.15 -0.25 -0.14
CA SER A 47 -10.24 0.19 -1.00
C SER A 47 -10.52 -0.89 -2.06
N ALA A 48 -11.78 -1.29 -2.22
CA ALA A 48 -12.18 -2.25 -3.25
C ALA A 48 -11.93 -1.73 -4.67
N ILE A 49 -11.96 -0.40 -4.84
CA ILE A 49 -11.67 0.27 -6.11
C ILE A 49 -10.46 1.17 -5.90
N VAL A 50 -9.35 0.83 -6.57
CA VAL A 50 -8.12 1.60 -6.55
C VAL A 50 -7.91 2.32 -7.88
N LYS A 51 -7.27 3.49 -7.83
CA LYS A 51 -6.78 4.16 -9.05
C LYS A 51 -5.74 3.26 -9.70
N GLN A 52 -5.88 2.97 -10.99
CA GLN A 52 -4.87 2.22 -11.73
C GLN A 52 -3.80 3.20 -12.23
N ALA A 53 -2.53 2.92 -11.94
CA ALA A 53 -1.42 3.66 -12.51
C ALA A 53 -1.21 3.18 -13.95
N VAL A 54 -1.46 4.07 -14.91
CA VAL A 54 -1.27 3.79 -16.34
C VAL A 54 -0.28 4.78 -16.93
N SER A 55 0.51 4.33 -17.90
CA SER A 55 1.37 5.20 -18.70
C SER A 55 0.65 5.54 -19.99
N ILE A 56 0.30 6.81 -20.17
CA ILE A 56 -0.35 7.33 -21.38
C ILE A 56 0.46 8.50 -21.93
N ARG A 57 0.37 8.72 -23.24
CA ARG A 57 0.90 9.93 -23.87
C ARG A 57 -0.17 11.00 -23.86
N LEU A 58 0.20 12.20 -23.46
CA LEU A 58 -0.64 13.40 -23.45
C LEU A 58 0.08 14.47 -24.24
N ASP A 59 -0.67 15.37 -24.86
CA ASP A 59 -0.10 16.51 -25.57
C ASP A 59 0.67 17.43 -24.60
N GLN A 60 1.69 18.10 -25.14
CA GLN A 60 2.63 18.89 -24.35
C GLN A 60 1.95 20.07 -23.67
N ASP A 61 1.05 20.75 -24.37
CA ASP A 61 0.27 21.89 -23.88
C ASP A 61 -0.62 21.51 -22.69
N ILE A 62 -1.25 20.34 -22.73
CA ILE A 62 -2.04 19.78 -21.63
C ILE A 62 -1.14 19.55 -20.41
N LEU A 63 0.02 18.90 -20.61
CA LEU A 63 0.97 18.66 -19.53
C LEU A 63 1.47 19.95 -18.90
N ASP A 64 1.80 20.95 -19.72
CA ASP A 64 2.31 22.25 -19.26
C ASP A 64 1.24 23.00 -18.46
N HIS A 65 0.00 23.01 -18.95
CA HIS A 65 -1.14 23.59 -18.23
C HIS A 65 -1.29 22.97 -16.84
N TYR A 66 -1.41 21.64 -16.75
CA TYR A 66 -1.65 20.99 -15.47
C TYR A 66 -0.43 21.08 -14.55
N ARG A 67 0.79 20.88 -15.03
CA ARG A 67 2.01 21.04 -14.21
C ARG A 67 2.14 22.45 -13.64
N GLY A 68 1.71 23.47 -14.38
CA GLY A 68 1.63 24.86 -13.91
C GLY A 68 0.72 25.06 -12.70
N THR A 69 -0.25 24.17 -12.46
CA THR A 69 -1.11 24.21 -11.26
C THR A 69 -0.40 23.76 -9.97
N GLY A 70 0.84 23.29 -10.07
CA GLY A 70 1.67 22.89 -8.93
C GLY A 70 1.34 21.51 -8.37
N ALA A 71 1.58 21.31 -7.07
CA ALA A 71 1.36 20.03 -6.41
C ALA A 71 -0.10 19.57 -6.59
N GLY A 72 -0.28 18.27 -6.87
CA GLY A 72 -1.59 17.68 -7.11
C GLY A 72 -2.14 17.81 -8.53
N TRP A 73 -1.33 18.27 -9.51
CA TRP A 73 -1.79 18.42 -10.90
C TRP A 73 -2.39 17.15 -11.53
N GLN A 74 -1.85 15.96 -11.20
CA GLN A 74 -2.41 14.68 -11.68
C GLN A 74 -3.80 14.40 -11.10
N THR A 75 -4.06 14.82 -9.86
CA THR A 75 -5.38 14.70 -9.24
C THR A 75 -6.39 15.58 -9.96
N ARG A 76 -6.02 16.83 -10.28
CA ARG A 76 -6.87 17.76 -11.03
C ARG A 76 -7.18 17.24 -12.43
N LEU A 77 -6.17 16.74 -13.14
CA LEU A 77 -6.36 16.09 -14.45
C LEU A 77 -7.40 14.96 -14.36
N ASN A 78 -7.28 14.08 -13.38
CA ASN A 78 -8.24 12.98 -13.18
C ASN A 78 -9.64 13.48 -12.78
N GLU A 79 -9.77 14.58 -12.05
CA GLU A 79 -11.07 15.19 -11.71
C GLU A 79 -11.77 15.77 -12.94
N ASP A 80 -11.02 16.46 -13.82
CA ASP A 80 -11.56 16.97 -15.08
C ASP A 80 -12.03 15.85 -16.01
N LEU A 81 -11.24 14.78 -16.15
CA LEU A 81 -11.66 13.60 -16.91
C LEU A 81 -12.96 12.99 -16.35
N ARG A 82 -13.12 12.96 -15.03
CA ARG A 82 -14.36 12.48 -14.38
C ARG A 82 -15.54 13.41 -14.65
N ARG A 83 -15.33 14.72 -14.70
CA ARG A 83 -16.37 15.70 -15.04
C ARG A 83 -16.82 15.50 -16.48
N LEU A 84 -15.89 15.41 -17.43
CA LEU A 84 -16.19 15.14 -18.84
C LEU A 84 -16.99 13.84 -19.03
N LEU A 85 -16.66 12.77 -18.30
CA LEU A 85 -17.42 11.52 -18.34
C LEU A 85 -18.85 11.66 -17.81
N LYS A 86 -19.08 12.48 -16.79
CA LYS A 86 -20.42 12.76 -16.26
C LYS A 86 -21.23 13.60 -17.23
N ASP A 87 -20.61 14.63 -17.79
CA ASP A 87 -21.25 15.55 -18.75
C ASP A 87 -21.61 14.83 -20.05
N SER A 88 -20.80 13.85 -20.47
CA SER A 88 -21.08 13.03 -21.67
C SER A 88 -22.14 11.94 -21.45
N ALA A 89 -22.49 11.66 -20.19
CA ALA A 89 -23.49 10.66 -19.80
C ALA A 89 -24.86 11.28 -19.45
N ALA A 90 -24.97 12.61 -19.54
CA ALA A 90 -26.20 13.38 -19.36
C ALA A 90 -26.83 13.74 -20.71
#